data_AF-A0A7S6RXS8-F1
#
_entry.id   AF-A0A7S6RXS8-F1
#
_cell.length_a   1.000
_cell.length_b   1.000
_cell.length_c   1.000
_cell.angle_alpha   90.00
_cell.angle_beta   90.00
_cell.angle_gamma   90.00
#
_symmetry.space_group_name_H-M   'P 1'
#
loop_
_entity.id
_entity.type
_entity.pdbx_description
1 polymer ?
#
loop_
_entity_poly.entity_id
_entity_poly.type
_entity_poly.pdbx_seq_one_letter_code
_entity_poly.pdbx_strand_id
1 'polypeptide(L)'
;MSNLPPVHDFNQTISWLASEGLAQPEGSMVTTSLDVDFGLFAQPVKGRFERLKQAQLDELRKQRKDKSTVSPEAAFDEARRIKAGLIQLDWTRYPSDAIAFYRPFHFSRLDEWGIYFDVEKLLNYVHQVFGEMRGQVASFDFESLLTACLCEVFQHEYFHHISECAATTLEVMFHHAGRPRSVYIDYWRNRFRSNHRHSPLEEALANAYAYNSLTFLSRVKMGLRTTRVSVYQAALKQQWRKEPPGYRDAANYIDGGYVPGAGELVRLLIPNDDSPHFALELVAKEVLLNGNATFFAKPDIPVYICGSEASVEEFNKHVPAPVEAYSSLTWLDDSSQVDAYFEAKRQEKRRGQGGA
;
A
#
# COMPACT_ATOMS: atom_id res chain seq x y z
N MET A 1 -0.31 -15.97 -37.39
CA MET A 1 -1.38 -15.67 -36.41
C MET A 1 -0.74 -15.81 -35.04
N SER A 2 -0.59 -14.71 -34.32
CA SER A 2 0.13 -14.65 -33.04
C SER A 2 -0.64 -15.41 -31.96
N ASN A 3 0.00 -16.42 -31.35
CA ASN A 3 -0.48 -17.12 -30.16
C ASN A 3 -0.37 -16.21 -28.93
N LEU A 4 -1.14 -15.12 -28.89
CA LEU A 4 -1.21 -14.31 -27.68
C LEU A 4 -1.96 -15.11 -26.62
N PRO A 5 -1.47 -15.14 -25.37
CA PRO A 5 -2.23 -15.75 -24.29
C PRO A 5 -3.55 -14.97 -24.11
N PRO A 6 -4.68 -15.65 -23.84
CA PRO A 6 -5.83 -14.97 -23.30
C PRO A 6 -5.37 -14.22 -22.04
N VAL A 7 -5.70 -12.93 -21.96
CA VAL A 7 -5.37 -12.01 -20.84
C VAL A 7 -5.84 -12.53 -19.47
N HIS A 8 -6.57 -13.66 -19.44
CA HIS A 8 -7.12 -14.29 -18.25
C HIS A 8 -6.15 -15.25 -17.53
N ASP A 9 -5.05 -15.70 -18.15
CA ASP A 9 -4.07 -16.56 -17.46
C ASP A 9 -2.75 -15.82 -17.25
N PHE A 10 -2.54 -15.37 -16.02
CA PHE A 10 -1.34 -14.63 -15.65
C PHE A 10 -0.06 -15.48 -15.75
N ASN A 11 -0.11 -16.78 -15.45
CA ASN A 11 1.06 -17.64 -15.59
C ASN A 11 1.48 -17.78 -17.05
N GLN A 12 0.50 -17.75 -17.98
CA GLN A 12 0.80 -17.66 -19.41
C GLN A 12 1.42 -16.31 -19.78
N THR A 13 0.98 -15.22 -19.17
CA THR A 13 1.57 -13.88 -19.39
C THR A 13 3.04 -13.85 -18.96
N ILE A 14 3.37 -14.35 -17.76
CA ILE A 14 4.77 -14.43 -17.32
C ILE A 14 5.58 -15.35 -18.26
N SER A 15 5.05 -16.53 -18.58
CA SER A 15 5.74 -17.47 -19.46
C SER A 15 5.98 -16.86 -20.84
N TRP A 16 5.02 -16.06 -21.34
CA TRP A 16 5.16 -15.31 -22.59
C TRP A 16 6.28 -14.26 -22.49
N LEU A 17 6.30 -13.43 -21.43
CA LEU A 17 7.38 -12.45 -21.21
C LEU A 17 8.76 -13.13 -21.22
N ALA A 18 8.89 -14.27 -20.56
CA ALA A 18 10.13 -15.05 -20.57
C ALA A 18 10.48 -15.56 -21.97
N SER A 19 9.49 -16.09 -22.72
CA SER A 19 9.70 -16.61 -24.07
C SER A 19 10.08 -15.53 -25.10
N GLU A 20 9.63 -14.30 -24.89
CA GLU A 20 9.94 -13.15 -25.73
C GLU A 20 11.24 -12.43 -25.30
N GLY A 21 11.93 -12.93 -24.28
CA GLY A 21 13.15 -12.29 -23.74
C GLY A 21 12.88 -10.95 -23.05
N LEU A 22 11.64 -10.70 -22.63
CA LEU A 22 11.22 -9.49 -21.92
C LEU A 22 11.37 -9.62 -20.39
N ALA A 23 11.53 -10.85 -19.88
CA ALA A 23 11.94 -11.15 -18.52
C ALA A 23 13.43 -11.57 -18.47
N GLN A 24 14.10 -11.34 -17.33
CA GLN A 24 15.48 -11.79 -17.16
C GLN A 24 15.53 -13.27 -16.71
N PRO A 25 16.20 -14.15 -17.48
CA PRO A 25 16.22 -15.59 -17.20
C PRO A 25 17.14 -15.97 -16.03
N GLU A 26 18.25 -15.26 -15.78
CA GLU A 26 19.19 -15.56 -14.68
C GLU A 26 19.91 -14.29 -14.18
N GLY A 27 19.92 -14.12 -12.85
CA GLY A 27 20.62 -13.04 -12.14
C GLY A 27 19.93 -12.74 -10.81
N SER A 28 20.68 -12.62 -9.71
CA SER A 28 20.10 -12.14 -8.46
C SER A 28 19.59 -10.72 -8.65
N MET A 29 18.41 -10.41 -8.11
CA MET A 29 17.99 -9.02 -7.94
C MET A 29 19.05 -8.34 -7.06
N VAL A 30 19.99 -7.61 -7.68
CA VAL A 30 20.92 -6.77 -6.93
C VAL A 30 20.17 -5.49 -6.62
N THR A 31 19.47 -5.45 -5.48
CA THR A 31 18.93 -4.20 -4.96
C THR A 31 20.10 -3.37 -4.46
N THR A 32 20.56 -2.43 -5.28
CA THR A 32 21.76 -1.62 -5.00
C THR A 32 21.61 -0.64 -3.83
N SER A 33 20.52 -0.67 -3.05
CA SER A 33 20.28 0.29 -1.96
C SER A 33 20.20 -0.30 -0.56
N LEU A 34 20.08 -1.63 -0.41
CA LEU A 34 19.94 -2.27 0.90
C LEU A 34 20.76 -3.55 0.88
N ASP A 35 21.78 -3.63 1.76
CA ASP A 35 22.53 -4.85 2.11
C ASP A 35 21.63 -5.88 2.81
N VAL A 36 20.49 -6.20 2.20
CA VAL A 36 19.55 -7.20 2.71
C VAL A 36 19.93 -8.50 2.02
N ASP A 37 20.55 -9.39 2.78
CA ASP A 37 20.85 -10.74 2.33
C ASP A 37 19.53 -11.50 2.11
N PHE A 38 19.06 -11.49 0.85
CA PHE A 38 17.83 -12.15 0.43
C PHE A 38 17.84 -13.68 0.66
N GLY A 39 19.01 -14.27 0.90
CA GLY A 39 19.15 -15.69 1.25
C GLY A 39 18.45 -16.08 2.56
N LEU A 40 18.24 -15.12 3.48
CA LEU A 40 17.52 -15.35 4.75
C LEU A 40 15.99 -15.37 4.61
N PHE A 41 15.43 -14.76 3.55
CA PHE A 41 13.99 -14.76 3.27
C PHE A 41 13.53 -15.97 2.43
N ALA A 42 14.48 -16.83 2.02
CA ALA A 42 14.23 -18.00 1.17
C ALA A 42 13.67 -19.23 1.91
N GLN A 43 13.34 -19.12 3.20
CA GLN A 43 12.58 -20.16 3.89
C GLN A 43 11.09 -19.93 3.62
N PRO A 44 10.40 -20.83 2.90
CA PRO A 44 8.99 -20.67 2.60
C PRO A 44 8.19 -20.62 3.90
N VAL A 45 7.53 -19.49 4.08
CA VAL A 45 6.48 -19.29 5.09
C VAL A 45 5.42 -20.37 4.88
N LYS A 46 4.93 -20.96 5.99
CA LYS A 46 3.85 -21.95 6.02
C LYS A 46 2.57 -21.39 5.34
N GLY A 47 2.46 -21.53 4.02
CA GLY A 47 1.26 -21.26 3.24
C GLY A 47 0.97 -19.78 2.98
N ARG A 48 0.46 -19.50 1.77
CA ARG A 48 -0.16 -18.22 1.42
C ARG A 48 -1.42 -18.03 2.26
N PHE A 49 -1.64 -16.84 2.81
CA PHE A 49 -2.91 -16.55 3.50
C PHE A 49 -4.06 -16.54 2.51
N GLU A 50 -5.11 -17.28 2.83
CA GLU A 50 -6.36 -17.26 2.07
C GLU A 50 -7.32 -16.23 2.65
N ARG A 51 -8.17 -15.68 1.77
CA ARG A 51 -9.26 -14.82 2.20
C ARG A 51 -10.22 -15.59 3.08
N LEU A 52 -10.64 -14.94 4.16
CA LEU A 52 -11.67 -15.49 5.03
C LEU A 52 -13.05 -15.31 4.41
N LYS A 53 -13.91 -16.30 4.60
CA LYS A 53 -15.34 -16.19 4.26
C LYS A 53 -16.01 -15.21 5.21
N GLN A 54 -17.10 -14.57 4.77
CA GLN A 54 -17.81 -13.57 5.57
C GLN A 54 -18.23 -14.11 6.96
N ALA A 55 -18.70 -15.35 7.04
CA ALA A 55 -19.07 -15.97 8.32
C ALA A 55 -17.88 -16.11 9.29
N GLN A 56 -16.67 -16.36 8.79
CA GLN A 56 -15.46 -16.43 9.62
C GLN A 56 -15.08 -15.05 10.14
N LEU A 57 -15.19 -14.01 9.29
CA LEU A 57 -14.96 -12.62 9.71
C LEU A 57 -15.96 -12.17 10.78
N ASP A 58 -17.23 -12.54 10.63
CA ASP A 58 -18.27 -12.18 11.60
C ASP A 58 -18.06 -12.86 12.95
N GLU A 59 -17.59 -14.11 12.96
CA GLU A 59 -17.20 -14.81 14.17
C GLU A 59 -15.98 -14.16 14.84
N LEU A 60 -14.94 -13.78 14.07
CA LEU A 60 -13.80 -13.04 14.61
C LEU A 60 -14.20 -11.70 15.22
N ARG A 61 -15.11 -10.95 14.59
CA ARG A 61 -15.65 -9.70 15.13
C ARG A 61 -16.40 -9.93 16.43
N LYS A 62 -17.22 -10.98 16.50
CA LYS A 62 -17.95 -11.34 17.72
C LYS A 62 -17.00 -11.66 18.87
N GLN A 63 -15.91 -12.38 18.61
CA GLN A 63 -14.87 -12.69 19.61
C GLN A 63 -14.10 -11.44 20.09
N ARG A 64 -14.13 -10.35 19.33
CA ARG A 64 -13.43 -9.09 19.61
C ARG A 64 -14.34 -7.95 20.04
N LYS A 65 -15.66 -8.18 20.13
CA LYS A 65 -16.67 -7.14 20.35
C LYS A 65 -16.40 -6.27 21.58
N ASP A 66 -15.95 -6.88 22.68
CA ASP A 66 -15.75 -6.19 23.96
C ASP A 66 -14.28 -5.83 24.23
N LYS A 67 -13.41 -5.91 23.21
CA LYS A 67 -11.97 -5.63 23.38
C LYS A 67 -11.58 -4.18 23.09
N SER A 68 -12.45 -3.40 22.45
CA SER A 68 -12.16 -1.99 22.18
C SER A 68 -12.09 -1.22 23.50
N THR A 69 -10.95 -0.59 23.75
CA THR A 69 -10.71 0.23 24.96
C THR A 69 -10.89 1.73 24.69
N VAL A 70 -11.32 2.09 23.47
CA VAL A 70 -11.41 3.48 23.02
C VAL A 70 -12.65 4.15 23.62
N SER A 71 -12.46 5.21 24.40
CA SER A 71 -13.55 6.05 24.91
C SER A 71 -14.21 6.83 23.75
N PRO A 72 -15.56 6.79 23.63
CA PRO A 72 -16.29 7.59 22.64
C PRO A 72 -15.99 9.09 22.71
N GLU A 73 -15.96 9.65 23.92
CA GLU A 73 -15.66 11.06 24.18
C GLU A 73 -14.24 11.41 23.72
N ALA A 74 -13.25 10.60 24.12
CA ALA A 74 -11.85 10.84 23.79
C ALA A 74 -11.61 10.78 22.27
N ALA A 75 -12.19 9.80 21.57
CA ALA A 75 -12.11 9.70 20.12
C ALA A 75 -12.81 10.89 19.42
N PHE A 76 -13.93 11.38 19.96
CA PHE A 76 -14.64 12.54 19.40
C PHE A 76 -13.84 13.83 19.56
N ASP A 77 -13.25 14.06 20.74
CA ASP A 77 -12.39 15.20 20.99
C ASP A 77 -11.11 15.16 20.15
N GLU A 78 -10.53 13.98 19.97
CA GLU A 78 -9.42 13.76 19.05
C GLU A 78 -9.81 14.14 17.61
N ALA A 79 -10.96 13.67 17.11
CA ALA A 79 -11.44 14.03 15.78
C ALA A 79 -11.58 15.55 15.58
N ARG A 80 -12.01 16.27 16.62
CA ARG A 80 -12.06 17.74 16.61
C ARG A 80 -10.68 18.37 16.58
N ARG A 81 -9.73 17.86 17.37
CA ARG A 81 -8.34 18.34 17.42
C ARG A 81 -7.64 18.16 16.07
N ILE A 82 -7.82 17.02 15.38
CA ILE A 82 -7.30 16.80 14.02
C ILE A 82 -7.83 17.87 13.07
N LYS A 83 -9.16 18.08 13.07
CA LYS A 83 -9.80 19.08 12.19
C LYS A 83 -9.27 20.50 12.45
N ALA A 84 -8.89 20.80 13.69
CA ALA A 84 -8.28 22.06 14.06
C ALA A 84 -6.76 22.11 13.81
N GLY A 85 -6.14 21.04 13.30
CA GLY A 85 -4.68 20.97 13.08
C GLY A 85 -3.86 20.89 14.37
N LEU A 86 -4.48 20.50 15.50
CA LEU A 86 -3.86 20.50 16.83
C LEU A 86 -3.16 19.18 17.19
N ILE A 87 -3.13 18.21 16.27
CA ILE A 87 -2.40 16.96 16.44
C ILE A 87 -1.16 17.01 15.57
N GLN A 88 0.00 17.10 16.22
CA GLN A 88 1.31 16.93 15.61
C GLN A 88 1.91 15.66 16.20
N LEU A 89 2.01 14.62 15.37
CA LEU A 89 2.59 13.36 15.78
C LEU A 89 3.99 13.31 15.21
N ASP A 90 4.93 13.67 16.08
CA ASP A 90 6.32 13.49 15.78
C ASP A 90 6.77 12.09 16.23
N TRP A 91 6.69 11.12 15.31
CA TRP A 91 7.16 9.76 15.52
C TRP A 91 8.28 9.40 14.55
N THR A 92 9.07 8.40 14.87
CA THR A 92 10.11 7.92 13.95
C THR A 92 9.52 6.90 12.97
N ARG A 93 9.21 7.32 11.74
CA ARG A 93 8.70 6.42 10.69
C ARG A 93 9.85 5.59 10.11
N TYR A 94 9.67 4.27 10.04
CA TYR A 94 10.55 3.42 9.25
C TYR A 94 10.12 3.52 7.78
N PRO A 95 11.06 3.69 6.83
CA PRO A 95 10.78 3.56 5.42
C PRO A 95 10.08 2.22 5.10
N SER A 96 9.14 2.21 4.16
CA SER A 96 8.38 1.01 3.80
C SER A 96 9.29 -0.13 3.35
N ASP A 97 10.31 0.19 2.56
CA ASP A 97 11.34 -0.72 2.02
C ASP A 97 12.23 -1.36 3.11
N ALA A 98 12.20 -0.83 4.34
CA ALA A 98 12.85 -1.47 5.48
C ALA A 98 12.03 -2.63 6.06
N ILE A 99 10.70 -2.62 5.87
CA ILE A 99 9.73 -3.55 6.46
C ILE A 99 9.25 -4.59 5.46
N ALA A 100 9.03 -4.19 4.21
CA ALA A 100 8.56 -5.08 3.16
C ALA A 100 9.25 -4.75 1.84
N PHE A 101 9.12 -5.65 0.87
CA PHE A 101 9.50 -5.37 -0.51
C PHE A 101 8.62 -6.14 -1.48
N TYR A 102 8.38 -5.56 -2.65
CA TYR A 102 7.82 -6.23 -3.80
C TYR A 102 8.91 -6.87 -4.65
N ARG A 103 8.80 -8.18 -4.88
CA ARG A 103 9.61 -8.94 -5.83
C ARG A 103 8.91 -8.99 -7.19
N PRO A 104 9.44 -8.32 -8.23
CA PRO A 104 8.79 -8.27 -9.53
C PRO A 104 8.81 -9.62 -10.26
N PHE A 105 7.78 -9.88 -11.07
CA PHE A 105 7.67 -11.10 -11.88
C PHE A 105 8.49 -11.08 -13.17
N HIS A 106 9.07 -9.94 -13.57
CA HIS A 106 10.04 -9.90 -14.68
C HIS A 106 11.42 -10.50 -14.32
N PHE A 107 11.65 -10.89 -13.06
CA PHE A 107 12.89 -11.51 -12.61
C PHE A 107 12.68 -12.99 -12.25
N SER A 108 13.61 -13.84 -12.68
CA SER A 108 13.64 -15.24 -12.26
C SER A 108 14.08 -15.38 -10.79
N ARG A 109 13.64 -16.40 -10.06
CA ARG A 109 12.62 -17.43 -10.39
C ARG A 109 11.20 -16.86 -10.38
N LEU A 110 10.39 -17.29 -11.35
CA LEU A 110 9.06 -16.71 -11.63
C LEU A 110 7.96 -17.09 -10.64
N ASP A 111 8.20 -18.08 -9.77
CA ASP A 111 7.27 -18.57 -8.75
C ASP A 111 7.47 -17.91 -7.37
N GLU A 112 8.45 -17.02 -7.26
CA GLU A 112 8.82 -16.29 -6.06
C GLU A 112 8.44 -14.79 -6.15
N TRP A 113 7.62 -14.39 -7.12
CA TRP A 113 7.16 -12.99 -7.19
C TRP A 113 6.09 -12.71 -6.13
N GLY A 114 5.97 -11.46 -5.70
CA GLY A 114 4.97 -11.06 -4.71
C GLY A 114 5.53 -10.09 -3.68
N ILE A 115 4.76 -9.85 -2.62
CA ILE A 115 5.11 -8.93 -1.55
C ILE A 115 5.61 -9.73 -0.34
N TYR A 116 6.81 -9.40 0.14
CA TYR A 116 7.44 -10.04 1.28
C TYR A 116 7.42 -9.08 2.47
N PHE A 117 6.84 -9.50 3.58
CA PHE A 117 6.82 -8.75 4.84
C PHE A 117 7.79 -9.34 5.83
N ASP A 118 8.67 -8.51 6.40
CA ASP A 118 9.41 -8.83 7.60
C ASP A 118 8.55 -8.48 8.82
N VAL A 119 7.84 -9.46 9.37
CA VAL A 119 6.89 -9.21 10.48
C VAL A 119 7.59 -8.87 11.78
N GLU A 120 8.83 -9.29 11.97
CA GLU A 120 9.61 -8.91 13.15
C GLU A 120 9.92 -7.40 13.11
N LYS A 121 10.37 -6.89 11.97
CA LYS A 121 10.56 -5.45 11.77
C LYS A 121 9.26 -4.67 11.86
N LEU A 122 8.17 -5.18 11.29
CA LEU A 122 6.85 -4.54 11.39
C LEU A 122 6.39 -4.44 12.84
N LEU A 123 6.48 -5.52 13.62
CA LEU A 123 6.10 -5.52 15.04
C LEU A 123 6.96 -4.56 15.84
N ASN A 124 8.29 -4.59 15.66
CA ASN A 124 9.21 -3.66 16.32
C ASN A 124 8.89 -2.21 16.00
N TYR A 125 8.63 -1.90 14.72
CA TYR A 125 8.21 -0.57 14.29
C TYR A 125 6.91 -0.13 14.96
N VAL A 126 5.89 -0.99 14.97
CA VAL A 126 4.59 -0.66 15.57
C VAL A 126 4.70 -0.51 17.09
N HIS A 127 5.51 -1.32 17.77
CA HIS A 127 5.78 -1.14 19.21
C HIS A 127 6.40 0.22 19.51
N GLN A 128 7.39 0.63 18.72
CA GLN A 128 8.02 1.93 18.86
C GLN A 128 7.00 3.06 18.66
N VAL A 129 6.28 3.06 17.53
CA VAL A 129 5.29 4.11 17.22
C VAL A 129 4.17 4.11 18.25
N PHE A 130 3.69 2.96 18.69
CA PHE A 130 2.67 2.86 19.73
C PHE A 130 3.15 3.46 21.06
N GLY A 131 4.42 3.24 21.41
CA GLY A 131 5.06 3.86 22.57
C GLY A 131 5.14 5.38 22.45
N GLU A 132 5.54 5.90 21.28
CA GLU A 132 5.64 7.34 20.99
C GLU A 132 4.25 8.01 20.97
N MET A 133 3.22 7.32 20.45
CA MET A 133 1.83 7.77 20.39
C MET A 133 1.10 7.75 21.74
N ARG A 134 1.61 7.02 22.73
CA ARG A 134 0.91 6.75 23.99
C ARG A 134 0.56 8.05 24.72
N GLY A 135 -0.73 8.24 24.99
CA GLY A 135 -1.26 9.44 25.67
C GLY A 135 -1.42 10.67 24.78
N GLN A 136 -0.96 10.63 23.53
CA GLN A 136 -1.15 11.71 22.56
C GLN A 136 -2.43 11.53 21.73
N VAL A 137 -2.74 10.27 21.43
CA VAL A 137 -3.89 9.80 20.65
C VAL A 137 -4.74 8.84 21.48
N ALA A 138 -6.05 8.84 21.23
CA ALA A 138 -7.01 7.99 21.94
C ALA A 138 -7.62 6.94 21.01
N SER A 139 -7.62 7.20 19.71
CA SER A 139 -8.29 6.39 18.70
C SER A 139 -7.58 5.07 18.38
N PHE A 140 -6.31 4.92 18.73
CA PHE A 140 -5.52 3.72 18.42
C PHE A 140 -5.22 2.88 19.67
N ASP A 141 -5.45 1.58 19.52
CA ASP A 141 -4.77 0.54 20.28
C ASP A 141 -3.66 -0.09 19.42
N PHE A 142 -2.90 -1.03 19.99
CA PHE A 142 -1.80 -1.68 19.28
C PHE A 142 -2.28 -2.41 18.02
N GLU A 143 -3.39 -3.15 18.09
CA GLU A 143 -3.89 -3.96 16.96
C GLU A 143 -4.39 -3.08 15.80
N SER A 144 -5.10 -2.00 16.12
CA SER A 144 -5.59 -1.05 15.11
C SER A 144 -4.46 -0.25 14.47
N LEU A 145 -3.40 0.08 15.22
CA LEU A 145 -2.20 0.71 14.68
C LEU A 145 -1.41 -0.27 13.80
N LEU A 146 -1.20 -1.51 14.26
CA LEU A 146 -0.58 -2.57 13.47
C LEU A 146 -1.31 -2.79 12.14
N THR A 147 -2.65 -2.80 12.18
CA THR A 147 -3.50 -2.91 10.98
C THR A 147 -3.31 -1.74 10.01
N ALA A 148 -3.19 -0.51 10.55
CA ALA A 148 -2.95 0.68 9.73
C ALA A 148 -1.56 0.65 9.08
N CYS A 149 -0.50 0.34 9.83
CA CYS A 149 0.86 0.21 9.31
C CYS A 149 0.96 -0.93 8.29
N LEU A 150 0.37 -2.09 8.57
CA LEU A 150 0.33 -3.22 7.63
C LEU A 150 -0.36 -2.82 6.33
N CYS A 151 -1.49 -2.13 6.41
CA CYS A 151 -2.19 -1.65 5.21
C CYS A 151 -1.33 -0.65 4.44
N GLU A 152 -0.75 0.36 5.10
CA GLU A 152 0.12 1.35 4.48
C GLU A 152 1.28 0.70 3.72
N VAL A 153 2.06 -0.15 4.39
CA VAL A 153 3.23 -0.83 3.81
C VAL A 153 2.78 -1.72 2.65
N PHE A 154 1.69 -2.47 2.79
CA PHE A 154 1.16 -3.27 1.68
C PHE A 154 0.79 -2.43 0.47
N GLN A 155 0.11 -1.29 0.68
CA GLN A 155 -0.29 -0.44 -0.45
C GLN A 155 0.92 0.16 -1.16
N HIS A 156 1.96 0.51 -0.41
CA HIS A 156 3.22 0.97 -0.96
C HIS A 156 3.82 -0.11 -1.87
N GLU A 157 4.01 -1.33 -1.36
CA GLU A 157 4.55 -2.43 -2.17
C GLU A 157 3.65 -2.82 -3.34
N TYR A 158 2.33 -2.76 -3.14
CA TYR A 158 1.37 -3.00 -4.21
C TYR A 158 1.51 -1.97 -5.35
N PHE A 159 1.92 -0.73 -5.07
CA PHE A 159 2.16 0.25 -6.13
C PHE A 159 3.32 -0.14 -7.06
N HIS A 160 4.37 -0.80 -6.55
CA HIS A 160 5.44 -1.32 -7.40
C HIS A 160 4.92 -2.41 -8.34
N HIS A 161 4.03 -3.28 -7.86
CA HIS A 161 3.33 -4.23 -8.73
C HIS A 161 2.47 -3.54 -9.79
N ILE A 162 1.75 -2.47 -9.42
CA ILE A 162 0.98 -1.67 -10.38
C ILE A 162 1.88 -1.09 -11.47
N SER A 163 3.04 -0.56 -11.09
CA SER A 163 4.02 0.00 -12.01
C SER A 163 4.60 -1.06 -12.95
N GLU A 164 4.83 -2.27 -12.44
CA GLU A 164 5.24 -3.43 -13.25
C GLU A 164 4.16 -3.86 -14.24
N CYS A 165 2.89 -3.97 -13.80
CA CYS A 165 1.77 -4.26 -14.68
C CYS A 165 1.61 -3.21 -15.79
N ALA A 166 1.76 -1.93 -15.46
CA ALA A 166 1.72 -0.85 -16.43
C ALA A 166 2.82 -1.01 -17.49
N ALA A 167 4.04 -1.35 -17.07
CA ALA A 167 5.13 -1.66 -17.99
C ALA A 167 4.79 -2.86 -18.88
N THR A 168 4.31 -3.98 -18.31
CA THR A 168 3.89 -5.15 -19.10
C THR A 168 2.80 -4.82 -20.12
N THR A 169 1.80 -4.00 -19.77
CA THR A 169 0.78 -3.55 -20.74
C THR A 169 1.42 -2.82 -21.91
N LEU A 170 2.39 -1.94 -21.64
CA LEU A 170 3.12 -1.22 -22.69
C LEU A 170 3.96 -2.16 -23.54
N GLU A 171 4.61 -3.17 -22.95
CA GLU A 171 5.38 -4.19 -23.68
C GLU A 171 4.50 -4.98 -24.65
N VAL A 172 3.30 -5.39 -24.21
CA VAL A 172 2.30 -6.04 -25.06
C VAL A 172 1.89 -5.13 -26.22
N MET A 173 1.62 -3.86 -25.95
CA MET A 173 1.27 -2.87 -27.00
C MET A 173 2.40 -2.66 -28.00
N PHE A 174 3.64 -2.51 -27.52
CA PHE A 174 4.82 -2.33 -28.35
C PHE A 174 5.12 -3.57 -29.20
N HIS A 175 4.97 -4.76 -28.63
CA HIS A 175 5.07 -6.00 -29.38
C HIS A 175 4.02 -6.07 -30.51
N HIS A 176 2.75 -5.74 -30.23
CA HIS A 176 1.69 -5.73 -31.24
C HIS A 176 1.94 -4.69 -32.36
N ALA A 177 2.58 -3.58 -32.03
CA ALA A 177 3.00 -2.56 -33.00
C ALA A 177 4.24 -2.98 -33.82
N GLY A 178 4.76 -4.19 -33.66
CA GLY A 178 5.96 -4.69 -34.34
C GLY A 178 7.26 -4.06 -33.83
N ARG A 179 7.27 -3.56 -32.59
CA ARG A 179 8.39 -2.86 -31.96
C ARG A 179 8.62 -3.36 -30.53
N PRO A 180 8.86 -4.66 -30.29
CA PRO A 180 9.02 -5.20 -28.93
C PRO A 180 10.14 -4.47 -28.16
N ARG A 181 9.89 -4.21 -26.88
CA ARG A 181 10.79 -3.49 -25.95
C ARG A 181 10.65 -4.08 -24.55
N SER A 182 11.72 -4.16 -23.79
CA SER A 182 11.71 -4.61 -22.38
C SER A 182 11.58 -3.40 -21.45
N VAL A 183 10.38 -2.81 -21.48
CA VAL A 183 10.03 -1.56 -20.78
C VAL A 183 10.36 -1.65 -19.29
N TYR A 184 9.95 -2.73 -18.62
CA TYR A 184 10.12 -2.81 -17.17
C TYR A 184 11.58 -2.95 -16.76
N ILE A 185 12.35 -3.81 -17.45
CA ILE A 185 13.76 -4.04 -17.16
C ILE A 185 14.60 -2.79 -17.45
N ASP A 186 14.32 -2.11 -18.56
CA ASP A 186 15.00 -0.88 -18.93
C ASP A 186 14.72 0.23 -17.91
N TYR A 187 13.46 0.36 -17.47
CA TYR A 187 13.09 1.26 -16.39
C TYR A 187 13.80 0.90 -15.08
N TRP A 188 13.73 -0.36 -14.63
CA TRP A 188 14.31 -0.82 -13.36
C TRP A 188 15.81 -0.50 -13.26
N ARG A 189 16.56 -0.72 -14.35
CA ARG A 189 18.01 -0.42 -14.42
C ARG A 189 18.33 1.07 -14.32
N ASN A 190 17.39 1.93 -14.70
CA ASN A 190 17.60 3.37 -14.82
C ASN A 190 16.81 4.21 -13.79
N ARG A 191 15.91 3.62 -13.00
CA ARG A 191 14.98 4.35 -12.11
C ARG A 191 15.68 5.31 -11.15
N PHE A 192 16.83 4.92 -10.61
CA PHE A 192 17.64 5.77 -9.72
C PHE A 192 18.51 6.80 -10.44
N ARG A 193 18.61 6.74 -11.77
CA ARG A 193 19.38 7.67 -12.61
C ARG A 193 18.49 8.72 -13.27
N SER A 194 17.21 8.76 -12.94
CA SER A 194 16.29 9.75 -13.52
C SER A 194 16.64 11.16 -13.05
N ASN A 195 16.57 12.14 -13.97
CA ASN A 195 16.76 13.56 -13.66
C ASN A 195 15.47 14.22 -13.12
N HIS A 196 14.47 13.43 -12.74
CA HIS A 196 13.22 13.96 -12.20
C HIS A 196 13.48 14.61 -10.83
N ARG A 197 12.87 15.78 -10.56
CA ARG A 197 13.11 16.54 -9.31
C ARG A 197 12.78 15.79 -8.02
N HIS A 198 11.91 14.78 -8.11
CA HIS A 198 11.48 13.91 -7.01
C HIS A 198 12.00 12.47 -7.21
N SER A 199 13.19 12.28 -7.79
CA SER A 199 13.77 10.95 -8.05
C SER A 199 14.14 10.23 -6.73
N PRO A 200 13.84 8.93 -6.58
CA PRO A 200 12.99 8.11 -7.45
C PRO A 200 11.50 8.48 -7.35
N LEU A 201 10.89 8.82 -8.49
CA LEU A 201 9.49 9.28 -8.58
C LEU A 201 8.50 8.21 -8.12
N GLU A 202 8.79 6.95 -8.43
CA GLU A 202 7.95 5.81 -8.08
C GLU A 202 7.73 5.69 -6.57
N GLU A 203 8.76 5.91 -5.75
CA GLU A 203 8.66 5.86 -4.28
C GLU A 203 7.73 6.96 -3.74
N ALA A 204 7.80 8.17 -4.31
CA ALA A 204 6.91 9.27 -3.98
C ALA A 204 5.44 8.90 -4.27
N LEU A 205 5.22 8.28 -5.43
CA LEU A 205 3.89 7.84 -5.86
C LEU A 205 3.39 6.64 -5.05
N ALA A 206 4.26 5.71 -4.66
CA ALA A 206 3.94 4.59 -3.79
C ALA A 206 3.45 5.05 -2.42
N ASN A 207 4.17 5.99 -1.79
CA ASN A 207 3.75 6.63 -0.54
C ASN A 207 2.41 7.38 -0.70
N ALA A 208 2.23 8.13 -1.80
CA ALA A 208 0.98 8.84 -2.06
C ALA A 208 -0.21 7.90 -2.30
N TYR A 209 0.03 6.79 -3.01
CA TYR A 209 -0.97 5.75 -3.25
C TYR A 209 -1.38 5.06 -1.94
N ALA A 210 -0.42 4.72 -1.09
CA ALA A 210 -0.69 4.17 0.24
C ALA A 210 -1.53 5.13 1.09
N TYR A 211 -1.16 6.41 1.12
CA TYR A 211 -1.94 7.45 1.77
C TYR A 211 -3.38 7.52 1.25
N ASN A 212 -3.58 7.61 -0.07
CA ASN A 212 -4.91 7.76 -0.67
C ASN A 212 -5.79 6.51 -0.45
N SER A 213 -5.17 5.33 -0.44
CA SER A 213 -5.84 4.05 -0.19
C SER A 213 -6.46 3.99 1.19
N LEU A 214 -5.83 4.55 2.23
CA LEU A 214 -6.41 4.61 3.57
C LEU A 214 -7.76 5.35 3.56
N THR A 215 -7.85 6.50 2.88
CA THR A 215 -9.11 7.25 2.75
C THR A 215 -10.15 6.48 1.94
N PHE A 216 -9.75 5.86 0.82
CA PHE A 216 -10.67 5.10 -0.04
C PHE A 216 -11.31 3.94 0.73
N LEU A 217 -10.49 3.19 1.46
CA LEU A 217 -10.93 2.04 2.25
C LEU A 217 -11.74 2.45 3.49
N SER A 218 -11.54 3.67 3.99
CA SER A 218 -12.30 4.21 5.12
C SER A 218 -13.57 4.98 4.74
N ARG A 219 -14.03 4.96 3.48
CA ARG A 219 -15.25 5.66 3.00
C ARG A 219 -16.51 5.04 3.61
N VAL A 220 -16.69 5.23 4.91
CA VAL A 220 -17.89 4.92 5.69
C VAL A 220 -18.26 6.18 6.47
N LYS A 221 -19.49 6.22 7.00
CA LYS A 221 -19.99 7.28 7.89
C LYS A 221 -18.90 7.74 8.88
N MET A 222 -18.83 9.04 9.15
CA MET A 222 -17.91 9.57 10.16
C MET A 222 -18.05 8.78 11.47
N GLY A 223 -16.91 8.38 12.02
CA GLY A 223 -16.84 7.54 13.20
C GLY A 223 -15.40 7.28 13.62
N LEU A 224 -15.18 6.22 14.40
CA LEU A 224 -13.85 5.86 14.91
C LEU A 224 -12.86 5.57 13.78
N ARG A 225 -13.28 4.80 12.77
CA ARG A 225 -12.44 4.43 11.62
C ARG A 225 -11.95 5.64 10.84
N THR A 226 -12.85 6.58 10.51
CA THR A 226 -12.50 7.82 9.83
C THR A 226 -11.54 8.67 10.67
N THR A 227 -11.73 8.68 11.99
CA THR A 227 -10.85 9.40 12.93
C THR A 227 -9.45 8.79 12.90
N ARG A 228 -9.32 7.47 13.07
CA ARG A 228 -8.04 6.74 12.97
C ARG A 228 -7.29 7.06 11.68
N VAL A 229 -7.97 6.93 10.53
CA VAL A 229 -7.35 7.27 9.23
C VAL A 229 -6.90 8.71 9.19
N SER A 230 -7.71 9.65 9.68
CA SER A 230 -7.36 11.08 9.66
C SER A 230 -6.16 11.39 10.55
N VAL A 231 -6.08 10.78 11.75
CA VAL A 231 -4.91 10.89 12.64
C VAL A 231 -3.67 10.37 11.94
N TYR A 232 -3.76 9.15 11.39
CA TYR A 232 -2.64 8.47 10.77
C TYR A 232 -2.11 9.23 9.55
N GLN A 233 -3.02 9.68 8.67
CA GLN A 233 -2.68 10.50 7.52
C GLN A 233 -2.06 11.85 7.90
N ALA A 234 -2.54 12.49 8.97
CA ALA A 234 -1.92 13.71 9.48
C ALA A 234 -0.49 13.47 9.96
N ALA A 235 -0.22 12.32 10.59
CA ALA A 235 1.12 11.91 10.98
C ALA A 235 2.02 11.64 9.77
N LEU A 236 1.56 10.85 8.79
CA LEU A 236 2.33 10.55 7.57
C LEU A 236 2.80 11.82 6.85
N LYS A 237 1.91 12.81 6.68
CA LYS A 237 2.25 14.09 6.05
C LYS A 237 3.37 14.85 6.76
N GLN A 238 3.45 14.74 8.08
CA GLN A 238 4.51 15.36 8.87
C GLN A 238 5.83 14.61 8.70
N GLN A 239 5.75 13.29 8.63
CA GLN A 239 6.93 12.42 8.56
C GLN A 239 7.60 12.37 7.20
N TRP A 240 6.86 12.47 6.09
CA TRP A 240 7.45 12.43 4.75
C TRP A 240 8.59 13.44 4.58
N ARG A 241 8.50 14.64 5.16
CA ARG A 241 9.58 15.64 5.06
C ARG A 241 10.93 15.19 5.63
N LYS A 242 10.92 14.19 6.53
CA LYS A 242 12.10 13.62 7.17
C LYS A 242 12.68 12.43 6.41
N GLU A 243 11.96 11.91 5.43
CA GLU A 243 12.34 10.74 4.65
C GLU A 243 13.43 11.06 3.61
N PRO A 244 14.15 10.05 3.09
CA PRO A 244 15.10 10.25 2.00
C PRO A 244 14.45 10.82 0.72
N PRO A 245 15.25 11.31 -0.24
CA PRO A 245 14.76 11.71 -1.57
C PRO A 245 13.92 10.61 -2.23
N GLY A 246 12.94 11.01 -3.06
CA GLY A 246 11.91 10.11 -3.59
C GLY A 246 10.74 9.97 -2.62
N TYR A 247 10.99 9.41 -1.44
CA TYR A 247 9.94 9.18 -0.44
C TYR A 247 9.32 10.48 0.13
N ARG A 248 10.16 11.49 0.37
CA ARG A 248 9.75 12.76 1.00
C ARG A 248 8.76 13.61 0.21
N ASP A 249 8.69 13.37 -1.10
CA ASP A 249 7.95 14.21 -2.04
C ASP A 249 6.51 13.71 -2.27
N ALA A 250 6.07 12.67 -1.55
CA ALA A 250 4.74 12.07 -1.66
C ALA A 250 3.59 13.09 -1.50
N ALA A 251 3.78 14.13 -0.68
CA ALA A 251 2.80 15.20 -0.50
C ALA A 251 2.46 15.95 -1.81
N ASN A 252 3.33 15.91 -2.83
CA ASN A 252 3.06 16.51 -4.14
C ASN A 252 2.09 15.67 -4.99
N TYR A 253 1.87 14.41 -4.62
CA TYR A 253 1.14 13.43 -5.43
C TYR A 253 -0.10 12.86 -4.75
N ILE A 254 -0.51 13.43 -3.61
CA ILE A 254 -1.84 13.18 -3.06
C ILE A 254 -2.88 14.06 -3.76
N ASP A 255 -4.16 13.76 -3.55
CA ASP A 255 -5.29 14.50 -4.13
C ASP A 255 -5.17 14.64 -5.67
N GLY A 256 -5.23 15.86 -6.21
CA GLY A 256 -5.18 16.11 -7.65
C GLY A 256 -3.79 15.93 -8.30
N GLY A 257 -2.72 15.79 -7.51
CA GLY A 257 -1.36 15.64 -8.01
C GLY A 257 -1.04 14.22 -8.50
N TYR A 258 -1.85 13.24 -8.13
CA TYR A 258 -1.56 11.83 -8.38
C TYR A 258 -1.54 11.46 -9.88
N VAL A 259 -2.53 11.92 -10.64
CA VAL A 259 -2.65 11.64 -12.08
C VAL A 259 -1.49 12.25 -12.89
N PRO A 260 -1.15 13.55 -12.73
CA PRO A 260 0.04 14.11 -13.39
C PRO A 260 1.33 13.38 -13.03
N GLY A 261 1.50 13.02 -11.75
CA GLY A 261 2.68 12.25 -11.31
C GLY A 261 2.76 10.86 -11.97
N ALA A 262 1.63 10.16 -12.09
CA ALA A 262 1.56 8.90 -12.82
C ALA A 262 1.88 9.06 -14.32
N GLY A 263 1.48 10.18 -14.95
CA GLY A 263 1.88 10.52 -16.32
C GLY A 263 3.39 10.69 -16.47
N GLU A 264 4.06 11.34 -15.51
CA GLU A 264 5.53 11.41 -15.49
C GLU A 264 6.19 10.05 -15.28
N LEU A 265 5.60 9.17 -14.45
CA LEU A 265 6.10 7.81 -14.30
C LEU A 265 6.01 7.02 -15.62
N VAL A 266 4.92 7.15 -16.37
CA VAL A 266 4.80 6.58 -17.72
C VAL A 266 5.88 7.13 -18.67
N ARG A 267 6.21 8.42 -18.59
CA ARG A 267 7.34 8.99 -19.34
C ARG A 267 8.67 8.32 -18.99
N LEU A 268 8.88 8.00 -17.72
CA LEU A 268 10.08 7.28 -17.28
C LEU A 268 10.11 5.82 -17.76
N LEU A 269 8.93 5.18 -17.90
CA LEU A 269 8.81 3.84 -18.50
C LEU A 269 9.13 3.87 -20.00
N ILE A 270 8.78 4.93 -20.71
CA ILE A 270 8.99 5.07 -22.16
C ILE A 270 9.97 6.23 -22.44
N PRO A 271 11.26 6.06 -22.15
CA PRO A 271 12.22 7.13 -22.33
C PRO A 271 12.29 7.55 -23.82
N ASN A 272 12.42 8.85 -24.06
CA ASN A 272 12.41 9.51 -25.38
C ASN A 272 11.03 9.62 -26.04
N ASP A 273 9.94 9.43 -25.29
CA ASP A 273 8.60 9.78 -25.76
C ASP A 273 8.34 11.29 -25.54
N ASP A 274 8.19 12.02 -26.66
CA ASP A 274 7.92 13.47 -26.67
C ASP A 274 6.42 13.79 -26.60
N SER A 275 5.57 12.82 -26.21
CA SER A 275 4.14 13.07 -26.10
C SER A 275 3.85 14.18 -25.09
N PRO A 276 2.86 15.03 -25.39
CA PRO A 276 2.45 16.09 -24.48
C PRO A 276 1.92 15.48 -23.18
N HIS A 277 2.08 16.20 -22.06
CA HIS A 277 1.72 15.72 -20.72
C HIS A 277 0.30 15.14 -20.63
N PHE A 278 -0.69 15.79 -21.26
CA PHE A 278 -2.09 15.30 -21.22
C PHE A 278 -2.26 13.91 -21.85
N ALA A 279 -1.46 13.56 -22.86
CA ALA A 279 -1.52 12.25 -23.50
C ALA A 279 -0.94 11.18 -22.57
N LEU A 280 0.15 11.49 -21.88
CA LEU A 280 0.76 10.60 -20.88
C LEU A 280 -0.15 10.40 -19.67
N GLU A 281 -0.84 11.45 -19.22
CA GLU A 281 -1.87 11.33 -18.17
C GLU A 281 -3.02 10.42 -18.59
N LEU A 282 -3.45 10.50 -19.86
CA LEU A 282 -4.49 9.61 -20.39
C LEU A 282 -4.01 8.16 -20.41
N VAL A 283 -2.79 7.91 -20.90
CA VAL A 283 -2.18 6.57 -20.88
C VAL A 283 -2.06 6.08 -19.44
N ALA A 284 -1.55 6.89 -18.51
CA ALA A 284 -1.38 6.52 -17.10
C ALA A 284 -2.71 6.13 -16.43
N LYS A 285 -3.82 6.82 -16.74
CA LYS A 285 -5.15 6.41 -16.25
C LYS A 285 -5.51 5.00 -16.69
N GLU A 286 -5.25 4.66 -17.96
CA GLU A 286 -5.60 3.36 -18.51
C GLU A 286 -4.67 2.24 -18.05
N VAL A 287 -3.34 2.45 -18.09
CA VAL A 287 -2.37 1.36 -17.84
C VAL A 287 -1.98 1.24 -16.37
N LEU A 288 -1.97 2.34 -15.60
CA LEU A 288 -1.46 2.37 -14.23
C LEU A 288 -2.61 2.41 -13.21
N LEU A 289 -3.54 3.35 -13.36
CA LEU A 289 -4.61 3.53 -12.37
C LEU A 289 -5.74 2.51 -12.51
N ASN A 290 -6.11 2.16 -13.73
CA ASN A 290 -7.17 1.20 -14.03
C ASN A 290 -6.64 -0.16 -14.55
N GLY A 291 -5.42 -0.19 -15.08
CA GLY A 291 -4.89 -1.34 -15.82
C GLY A 291 -4.51 -2.53 -14.95
N ASN A 292 -4.06 -2.30 -13.71
CA ASN A 292 -3.58 -3.34 -12.79
C ASN A 292 -4.60 -4.48 -12.55
N ALA A 293 -5.89 -4.14 -12.44
CA ALA A 293 -6.98 -5.08 -12.16
C ALA A 293 -7.21 -6.06 -13.33
N THR A 294 -6.64 -5.77 -14.49
CA THR A 294 -6.67 -6.64 -15.67
C THR A 294 -5.75 -7.85 -15.51
N PHE A 295 -4.69 -7.75 -14.69
CA PHE A 295 -3.77 -8.86 -14.40
C PHE A 295 -4.13 -9.59 -13.11
N PHE A 296 -4.33 -8.84 -12.01
CA PHE A 296 -4.73 -9.40 -10.72
C PHE A 296 -5.70 -8.52 -9.96
N ALA A 297 -6.66 -9.17 -9.30
CA ALA A 297 -7.29 -8.53 -8.17
C ALA A 297 -6.26 -8.38 -7.04
N LYS A 298 -6.24 -7.21 -6.40
CA LYS A 298 -5.36 -6.88 -5.28
C LYS A 298 -5.22 -7.97 -4.19
N PRO A 299 -6.29 -8.67 -3.75
CA PRO A 299 -6.17 -9.75 -2.76
C PRO A 299 -5.43 -10.99 -3.29
N ASP A 300 -5.30 -11.11 -4.61
CA ASP A 300 -4.78 -12.29 -5.28
C ASP A 300 -3.28 -12.18 -5.61
N ILE A 301 -2.62 -11.12 -5.16
CA ILE A 301 -1.16 -11.03 -5.18
C ILE A 301 -0.58 -11.96 -4.09
N PRO A 302 0.47 -12.75 -4.39
CA PRO A 302 1.19 -13.50 -3.37
C PRO A 302 1.77 -12.58 -2.30
N VAL A 303 1.47 -12.88 -1.04
CA VAL A 303 2.04 -12.19 0.11
C VAL A 303 2.71 -13.22 1.02
N TYR A 304 3.97 -12.98 1.36
CA TYR A 304 4.79 -13.85 2.18
C TYR A 304 5.08 -13.14 3.51
N ILE A 305 4.84 -13.84 4.63
CA ILE A 305 5.04 -13.33 6.00
C ILE A 305 6.32 -13.95 6.59
N CYS A 306 7.42 -13.23 6.48
CA CYS A 306 8.75 -13.68 6.86
C CYS A 306 9.13 -13.20 8.27
N GLY A 307 9.83 -14.04 9.03
CA GLY A 307 10.30 -13.73 10.38
C GLY A 307 10.51 -14.99 11.21
N SER A 308 10.88 -14.83 12.47
CA SER A 308 10.93 -15.96 13.41
C SER A 308 9.55 -16.58 13.65
N GLU A 309 9.47 -17.86 14.00
CA GLU A 309 8.19 -18.53 14.31
C GLU A 309 7.42 -17.79 15.42
N ALA A 310 8.13 -17.28 16.42
CA ALA A 310 7.55 -16.48 17.50
C ALA A 310 6.94 -15.15 17.00
N SER A 311 7.65 -14.43 16.13
CA SER A 311 7.15 -13.17 15.55
C SER A 311 5.94 -13.39 14.65
N VAL A 312 5.92 -14.49 13.89
CA VAL A 312 4.77 -14.85 13.06
C VAL A 312 3.56 -15.24 13.92
N GLU A 313 3.76 -15.99 15.01
CA GLU A 313 2.69 -16.32 15.96
C GLU A 313 2.12 -15.06 16.63
N GLU A 314 2.99 -14.15 17.07
CA GLU A 314 2.59 -12.86 17.66
C GLU A 314 1.82 -11.99 16.65
N PHE A 315 2.31 -11.88 15.41
CA PHE A 315 1.62 -11.17 14.35
C PHE A 315 0.20 -11.73 14.12
N ASN A 316 0.06 -13.05 13.99
CA ASN A 316 -1.22 -13.72 13.74
C ASN A 316 -2.21 -13.56 14.91
N LYS A 317 -1.72 -13.44 16.14
CA LYS A 317 -2.56 -13.15 17.31
C LYS A 317 -3.25 -11.78 17.18
N HIS A 318 -2.53 -10.78 16.67
CA HIS A 318 -3.03 -9.43 16.54
C HIS A 318 -3.82 -9.19 15.24
N VAL A 319 -3.37 -9.81 14.14
CA VAL A 319 -3.96 -9.70 12.80
C VAL A 319 -4.41 -11.08 12.29
N PRO A 320 -5.54 -11.63 12.78
CA PRO A 320 -5.99 -12.98 12.42
C PRO A 320 -6.58 -13.07 11.01
N ALA A 321 -6.75 -11.94 10.33
CA ALA A 321 -7.28 -11.81 8.97
C ALA A 321 -6.39 -10.88 8.14
N PRO A 322 -5.12 -11.27 7.88
CA PRO A 322 -4.13 -10.36 7.29
C PRO A 322 -4.54 -9.89 5.90
N VAL A 323 -5.12 -10.77 5.07
CA VAL A 323 -5.58 -10.42 3.72
C VAL A 323 -6.59 -9.30 3.75
N GLU A 324 -7.61 -9.41 4.59
CA GLU A 324 -8.63 -8.37 4.76
C GLU A 324 -8.03 -7.10 5.39
N ALA A 325 -7.13 -7.24 6.35
CA ALA A 325 -6.45 -6.11 6.99
C ALA A 325 -5.68 -5.26 5.97
N TYR A 326 -4.82 -5.86 5.14
CA TYR A 326 -4.01 -5.10 4.21
C TYR A 326 -4.78 -4.69 2.94
N SER A 327 -5.68 -5.53 2.42
CA SER A 327 -6.34 -5.26 1.13
C SER A 327 -7.52 -4.29 1.25
N SER A 328 -8.21 -4.34 2.39
CA SER A 328 -9.47 -3.63 2.63
C SER A 328 -9.49 -2.75 3.88
N LEU A 329 -8.38 -2.64 4.61
CA LEU A 329 -8.29 -1.92 5.89
C LEU A 329 -9.37 -2.40 6.88
N THR A 330 -9.54 -3.73 6.98
CA THR A 330 -10.54 -4.29 7.89
C THR A 330 -10.00 -4.29 9.33
N TRP A 331 -10.53 -3.39 10.14
CA TRP A 331 -10.45 -3.53 11.60
C TRP A 331 -11.57 -4.45 12.12
N LEU A 332 -11.20 -5.35 13.04
CA LEU A 332 -12.09 -6.35 13.62
C LEU A 332 -12.72 -5.90 14.95
N ASP A 333 -12.36 -4.71 15.46
CA ASP A 333 -12.95 -4.16 16.67
C ASP A 333 -14.37 -3.62 16.42
N ASP A 334 -15.19 -3.65 17.48
CA ASP A 334 -16.53 -3.07 17.45
C ASP A 334 -16.46 -1.56 17.72
N SER A 335 -16.70 -0.76 16.69
CA SER A 335 -16.77 0.71 16.79
C SER A 335 -18.17 1.24 17.07
N SER A 336 -19.20 0.38 17.20
CA SER A 336 -20.59 0.79 17.21
C SER A 336 -20.94 1.82 18.28
N GLN A 337 -20.38 1.69 19.50
CA GLN A 337 -20.62 2.64 20.59
C GLN A 337 -20.02 4.03 20.28
N VAL A 338 -18.78 4.08 19.79
CA VAL A 338 -18.12 5.33 19.40
C VAL A 338 -18.86 5.99 18.23
N ASP A 339 -19.26 5.20 17.23
CA ASP A 339 -19.96 5.70 16.06
C ASP A 339 -21.36 6.23 16.42
N ALA A 340 -22.07 5.57 17.33
CA ALA A 340 -23.36 6.04 17.85
C ALA A 340 -23.20 7.38 18.60
N TYR A 341 -22.14 7.53 19.39
CA TYR A 341 -21.83 8.78 20.08
C TYR A 341 -21.55 9.93 19.10
N PHE A 342 -20.77 9.67 18.05
CA PHE A 342 -20.48 10.66 17.00
C PHE A 342 -21.77 11.15 16.32
N GLU A 343 -22.68 10.23 16.01
CA GLU A 343 -23.97 10.58 15.39
C GLU A 343 -24.86 11.37 16.36
N ALA A 344 -24.91 11.00 17.65
CA ALA A 344 -25.64 11.76 18.66
C ALA A 344 -25.14 13.21 18.77
N LYS A 345 -23.81 13.42 18.86
CA LYS A 345 -23.21 14.77 18.90
C LYS A 345 -23.50 15.60 17.66
N ARG A 346 -23.56 14.95 16.49
CA ARG A 346 -23.93 15.63 15.24
C ARG A 346 -25.39 16.07 15.24
N GLN A 347 -26.29 15.24 15.76
CA GLN A 347 -27.71 15.57 15.88
C GLN A 347 -27.94 16.72 16.87
N GLU A 348 -27.25 16.73 18.02
CA GLU A 348 -27.25 17.84 18.97
C GLU A 348 -26.87 19.17 18.29
N LYS A 349 -25.77 19.18 17.53
CA LYS A 349 -25.30 20.37 16.82
C LYS A 349 -26.30 20.87 15.77
N ARG A 350 -26.95 19.96 15.02
CA ARG A 350 -27.97 20.32 14.03
C ARG A 350 -29.20 20.96 14.67
N ARG A 351 -29.66 20.43 15.81
CA ARG A 351 -30.79 20.99 16.57
C ARG A 351 -30.46 22.38 17.11
N GLY A 352 -29.25 22.60 17.59
CA GLY A 352 -28.81 23.91 18.08
C GLY A 352 -28.67 24.99 17.00
N GLN A 353 -28.46 24.61 15.73
CA GLN A 353 -28.33 25.54 14.60
C GLN A 353 -29.65 25.85 13.89
N GLY A 354 -30.70 25.03 14.07
CA GLY A 354 -32.03 25.25 13.49
C GLY A 354 -33.04 25.92 14.42
N GLY A 355 -32.63 26.25 15.66
CA GLY A 355 -33.45 26.92 16.67
C GLY A 355 -33.05 28.38 16.95
N ALA A 356 -32.11 28.92 16.18
CA ALA A 356 -31.74 30.34 16.12
C ALA A 356 -32.11 30.87 14.73
#